data_AF-A0A0F9GCV9-F1
#
_entry.id   AF-A0A0F9GCV9-F1
#
_cell.length_a   1.000
_cell.length_b   1.000
_cell.length_c   1.000
_cell.angle_alpha   90.00
_cell.angle_beta   90.00
_cell.angle_gamma   90.00
#
_symmetry.space_group_name_H-M   'P 1'
#
loop_
_entity.id
_entity.type
_entity.pdbx_description
1 polymer ?
#
loop_
_entity_poly.entity_id
_entity_poly.type
_entity_poly.pdbx_seq_one_letter_code
_entity_poly.pdbx_strand_id
1 'polypeptide(L)'
;MNKPDLFEPADKTANPPSDPVNKADDNLLALVGDGKQYKTTEDLAYAHGKANKFIEQLEDENRGIRQELEVINQRAQEQTTMQELIARMEEATGDRGEANATPLSSDDIVKLVTSHVDNLNESSHRKANRTASNTLLLQHYGDNADKARAHLEQKASELHVSMDTIARLSEQSPRAFAELMGVTKKDQPESTANLPATERLPESTTDTGTPVRNKAYYTALRKELGIRYWDTKIQQQLMKDAMRLGEDFYT
;
A
#
# COMPACT_ATOMS: atom_id res chain seq x y z
N MET A 1 7.21 -9.33 0.14
CA MET A 1 6.40 -8.65 -0.89
C MET A 1 4.96 -8.56 -0.40
N ASN A 2 4.35 -7.37 -0.38
CA ASN A 2 2.88 -7.26 -0.34
C ASN A 2 2.36 -7.63 -1.73
N LYS A 3 1.44 -8.60 -1.79
CA LYS A 3 0.83 -9.07 -3.04
C LYS A 3 -0.16 -8.02 -3.58
N PRO A 4 -0.35 -7.92 -4.90
CA PRO A 4 -1.24 -6.94 -5.50
C PRO A 4 -2.70 -7.13 -5.04
N ASP A 5 -3.41 -6.02 -4.81
CA ASP A 5 -4.85 -6.07 -4.57
C ASP A 5 -5.58 -6.35 -5.89
N LEU A 6 -6.43 -7.37 -5.87
CA LEU A 6 -7.17 -7.83 -7.05
C LEU A 6 -8.42 -6.98 -7.33
N PHE A 7 -8.88 -6.20 -6.35
CA PHE A 7 -10.07 -5.36 -6.46
C PHE A 7 -9.76 -3.88 -6.73
N GLU A 8 -8.50 -3.48 -6.69
CA GLU A 8 -8.08 -2.19 -7.23
C GLU A 8 -8.06 -2.28 -8.78
N PRO A 9 -8.46 -1.21 -9.49
CA PRO A 9 -8.33 -1.16 -10.94
C PRO A 9 -6.87 -1.45 -11.29
N ALA A 10 -6.66 -2.40 -12.20
CA ALA A 10 -5.32 -2.75 -12.65
C ALA A 10 -4.59 -1.46 -13.03
N ASP A 11 -3.44 -1.24 -12.40
CA ASP A 11 -2.48 -0.28 -12.93
C ASP A 11 -2.24 -0.70 -14.39
N LYS A 12 -2.52 0.21 -15.33
CA LYS A 12 -2.67 -0.08 -16.76
C LYS A 12 -1.33 -0.39 -17.46
N THR A 13 -0.42 -1.05 -16.77
CA THR A 13 0.92 -1.40 -17.22
C THR A 13 1.16 -2.91 -17.29
N ALA A 14 0.14 -3.73 -17.00
CA ALA A 14 0.23 -5.18 -17.22
C ALA A 14 0.27 -5.49 -18.74
N ASN A 15 1.47 -5.82 -19.22
CA ASN A 15 1.66 -6.36 -20.56
C ASN A 15 0.88 -7.68 -20.73
N PRO A 16 0.18 -7.89 -21.86
CA PRO A 16 -0.57 -9.12 -22.11
C PRO A 16 0.35 -10.35 -22.16
N PRO A 17 -0.14 -11.55 -21.79
CA PRO A 17 0.66 -12.77 -21.75
C PRO A 17 1.09 -13.15 -23.19
N SER A 18 2.40 -13.30 -23.39
CA SER A 18 2.99 -13.73 -24.65
C SER A 18 3.16 -15.26 -24.69
N ASP A 19 2.41 -15.90 -25.59
CA ASP A 19 2.69 -17.27 -26.04
C ASP A 19 4.12 -17.35 -26.63
N PRO A 20 4.92 -18.38 -26.27
CA PRO A 20 6.27 -18.52 -26.78
C PRO A 20 6.23 -19.23 -28.14
N VAL A 21 7.29 -19.05 -28.93
CA VAL A 21 7.59 -19.73 -30.20
C VAL A 21 7.02 -19.05 -31.47
N ASN A 22 7.37 -17.77 -31.68
CA ASN A 22 7.80 -17.14 -32.96
C ASN A 22 7.80 -15.59 -32.94
N LYS A 23 7.33 -14.94 -31.87
CA LYS A 23 7.18 -13.46 -31.81
C LYS A 23 8.43 -12.68 -31.37
N ALA A 24 9.46 -13.34 -30.86
CA ALA A 24 10.62 -12.65 -30.29
C ALA A 24 11.46 -11.95 -31.38
N ASP A 25 11.68 -12.62 -32.51
CA ASP A 25 12.48 -12.10 -33.61
C ASP A 25 11.74 -10.97 -34.37
N ASP A 26 10.43 -11.11 -34.58
CA ASP A 26 9.58 -10.06 -35.19
C ASP A 26 9.50 -8.80 -34.32
N ASN A 27 9.40 -8.95 -32.99
CA ASN A 27 9.35 -7.80 -32.07
C ASN A 27 10.70 -7.07 -31.99
N LEU A 28 11.82 -7.79 -32.06
CA LEU A 28 13.15 -7.18 -32.09
C LEU A 28 13.39 -6.41 -33.39
N LEU A 29 13.01 -6.97 -34.54
CA LEU A 29 13.10 -6.31 -35.85
C LEU A 29 12.18 -5.08 -35.96
N ALA A 30 11.06 -5.08 -35.23
CA ALA A 30 10.15 -3.93 -35.15
C ALA A 30 10.72 -2.76 -34.33
N LEU A 31 11.55 -3.05 -33.32
CA LEU A 31 12.04 -2.07 -32.34
C LEU A 31 13.48 -1.60 -32.60
N VAL A 32 14.32 -2.45 -33.23
CA VAL A 32 15.77 -2.22 -33.39
C VAL A 32 16.16 -2.08 -34.87
N GLY A 33 16.84 -1.00 -35.24
CA GLY A 33 17.40 -0.78 -36.57
C GLY A 33 17.46 0.71 -36.98
N ASP A 34 18.06 1.00 -38.14
CA ASP A 34 18.12 2.38 -38.66
C ASP A 34 16.71 2.90 -38.98
N GLY A 35 16.34 4.02 -38.35
CA GLY A 35 15.00 4.60 -38.43
C GLY A 35 13.96 3.98 -37.49
N LYS A 36 14.36 3.06 -36.59
CA LYS A 36 13.51 2.49 -35.53
C LYS A 36 13.71 3.20 -34.19
N GLN A 37 12.93 2.80 -33.19
CA GLN A 37 12.94 3.41 -31.85
C GLN A 37 14.28 3.23 -31.13
N TYR A 38 14.95 2.09 -31.34
CA TYR A 38 16.28 1.82 -30.83
C TYR A 38 17.22 1.54 -31.99
N LYS A 39 18.41 2.14 -31.96
CA LYS A 39 19.38 1.98 -33.05
C LYS A 39 20.07 0.61 -32.99
N THR A 40 20.36 0.15 -31.78
CA THR A 40 20.99 -1.15 -31.52
C THR A 40 20.22 -1.94 -30.46
N THR A 41 20.48 -3.24 -30.41
CA THR A 41 20.00 -4.14 -29.35
C THR A 41 20.49 -3.72 -27.98
N GLU A 42 21.73 -3.22 -27.90
CA GLU A 42 22.34 -2.64 -26.71
C GLU A 42 21.59 -1.39 -26.23
N ASP A 43 21.14 -0.52 -27.14
CA ASP A 43 20.34 0.66 -26.78
C ASP A 43 18.97 0.28 -26.20
N LEU A 44 18.34 -0.76 -26.75
CA LEU A 44 17.10 -1.32 -26.22
C LEU A 44 17.32 -1.90 -24.81
N ALA A 45 18.37 -2.71 -24.62
CA ALA A 45 18.69 -3.30 -23.32
C ALA A 45 19.01 -2.23 -22.26
N TYR A 46 19.76 -1.19 -22.65
CA TYR A 46 20.06 -0.05 -21.78
C TYR A 46 18.80 0.75 -21.41
N ALA A 47 17.94 1.04 -22.39
CA ALA A 47 16.68 1.73 -22.16
C ALA A 47 15.73 0.91 -21.27
N HIS A 48 15.64 -0.40 -21.49
CA HIS A 48 14.85 -1.31 -20.68
C HIS A 48 15.37 -1.40 -19.24
N GLY A 49 16.70 -1.46 -19.05
CA GLY A 49 17.31 -1.42 -17.71
C GLY A 49 16.99 -0.14 -16.95
N LYS A 50 16.98 1.01 -17.62
CA LYS A 50 16.55 2.29 -17.03
C LYS A 50 15.05 2.32 -16.72
N ALA A 51 14.22 1.81 -17.64
CA ALA A 51 12.78 1.74 -17.44
C ALA A 51 12.43 0.87 -16.22
N ASN A 52 13.07 -0.29 -16.07
CA ASN A 52 12.88 -1.16 -14.91
C ASN A 52 13.26 -0.49 -13.59
N LYS A 53 14.40 0.22 -13.55
CA LYS A 53 14.80 0.99 -12.35
C LYS A 53 13.80 2.11 -12.02
N PHE A 54 13.27 2.76 -13.05
CA PHE A 54 12.24 3.79 -12.87
C PHE A 54 10.91 3.21 -12.39
N ILE A 55 10.53 2.03 -12.89
CA ILE A 55 9.35 1.29 -12.41
C ILE A 55 9.54 0.92 -10.94
N GLU A 56 10.68 0.37 -10.56
CA GLU A 56 11.01 0.04 -9.16
C GLU A 56 10.90 1.29 -8.26
N GLN A 57 11.44 2.42 -8.72
CA GLN A 57 11.30 3.70 -8.01
C GLN A 57 9.84 4.13 -7.88
N LEU A 58 9.04 4.07 -8.96
CA LEU A 58 7.63 4.42 -8.94
C LEU A 58 6.81 3.51 -8.03
N GLU A 59 7.11 2.22 -8.01
CA GLU A 59 6.46 1.26 -7.11
C GLU A 59 6.76 1.58 -5.65
N ASP A 60 8.01 1.95 -5.35
CA ASP A 60 8.41 2.34 -4.00
C ASP A 60 7.84 3.69 -3.58
N GLU A 61 7.76 4.66 -4.49
CA GLU A 61 7.07 5.94 -4.26
C GLU A 61 5.57 5.71 -4.00
N ASN A 62 4.90 4.91 -4.83
CA ASN A 62 3.49 4.56 -4.64
C ASN A 62 3.26 3.83 -3.32
N ARG A 63 4.13 2.89 -2.95
CA ARG A 63 4.08 2.17 -1.67
C ARG A 63 4.21 3.15 -0.51
N GLY A 64 5.16 4.09 -0.59
CA GLY A 64 5.36 5.13 0.40
C GLY A 64 4.14 6.04 0.55
N ILE A 65 3.59 6.52 -0.56
CA ILE A 65 2.40 7.39 -0.59
C ILE A 65 1.19 6.66 0.00
N ARG A 66 0.98 5.39 -0.33
CA ARG A 66 -0.14 4.59 0.21
C ARG A 66 -0.04 4.42 1.73
N GLN A 67 1.15 4.11 2.24
CA GLN A 67 1.39 4.02 3.69
C GLN A 67 1.14 5.36 4.38
N GLU A 68 1.49 6.46 3.73
CA GLU A 68 1.34 7.79 4.29
C GLU A 68 -0.10 8.29 4.25
N LEU A 69 -0.86 7.96 3.19
CA LEU A 69 -2.32 8.16 3.15
C LEU A 69 -3.04 7.43 4.28
N GLU A 70 -2.59 6.23 4.63
CA GLU A 70 -3.13 5.48 5.77
C GLU A 70 -2.90 6.24 7.09
N VAL A 71 -1.69 6.77 7.31
CA VAL A 71 -1.37 7.58 8.50
C VAL A 71 -2.14 8.90 8.52
N ILE A 72 -2.29 9.57 7.37
CA ILE A 72 -3.06 10.82 7.27
C ILE A 72 -4.53 10.55 7.57
N ASN A 73 -5.11 9.48 7.03
CA ASN A 73 -6.50 9.13 7.30
C ASN A 73 -6.72 8.78 8.78
N GLN A 74 -5.79 8.06 9.41
CA GLN A 74 -5.84 7.80 10.85
C GLN A 74 -5.81 9.09 11.66
N ARG A 75 -4.87 10.01 11.37
CA ARG A 75 -4.80 11.31 12.06
C ARG A 75 -6.01 12.19 11.81
N ALA A 76 -6.57 12.18 10.60
CA ALA A 76 -7.79 12.92 10.29
C ALA A 76 -8.96 12.38 11.10
N GLN A 77 -9.10 11.06 11.22
CA GLN A 77 -10.12 10.42 12.07
C GLN A 77 -9.93 10.78 13.54
N GLU A 78 -8.70 10.72 14.07
CA GLU A 78 -8.39 11.17 15.43
C GLU A 78 -8.78 12.64 15.65
N GLN A 79 -8.46 13.53 14.69
CA GLN A 79 -8.86 14.94 14.76
C GLN A 79 -10.37 15.13 14.73
N THR A 80 -11.11 14.38 13.89
CA THR A 80 -12.58 14.41 13.88
C THR A 80 -13.14 13.98 15.24
N THR A 81 -12.63 12.91 15.83
CA THR A 81 -13.08 12.48 17.17
C THR A 81 -12.78 13.53 18.24
N MET A 82 -11.64 14.21 18.18
CA MET A 82 -11.31 15.31 19.09
C MET A 82 -12.23 16.52 18.88
N GLN A 83 -12.54 16.88 17.65
CA GLN A 83 -13.47 17.98 17.34
C GLN A 83 -14.88 17.65 17.82
N GLU A 84 -15.35 16.41 17.63
CA GLU A 84 -16.64 15.95 18.16
C GLU A 84 -16.66 16.01 19.69
N LEU A 85 -15.58 15.62 20.37
CA LEU A 85 -15.45 15.76 21.83
C LEU A 85 -15.51 17.22 22.27
N ILE A 86 -14.79 18.11 21.59
CA ILE A 86 -14.77 19.55 21.89
C ILE A 86 -16.15 20.17 21.66
N ALA A 87 -16.79 19.91 20.53
CA ALA A 87 -18.13 20.41 20.23
C ALA A 87 -19.14 19.96 21.28
N ARG A 88 -19.07 18.69 21.72
CA ARG A 88 -19.95 18.17 22.79
C ARG A 88 -19.65 18.80 24.15
N MET A 89 -18.39 19.12 24.45
CA MET A 89 -18.01 19.86 25.66
C MET A 89 -18.50 21.32 25.62
N GLU A 90 -18.43 21.97 24.46
CA GLU A 90 -18.95 23.33 24.23
C GLU A 90 -20.49 23.34 24.33
N GLU A 91 -21.19 22.36 23.78
CA GLU A 91 -22.65 22.20 23.95
C GLU A 91 -23.03 21.96 25.42
N ALA A 92 -22.24 21.17 26.16
CA ALA A 92 -22.45 20.93 27.60
C ALA A 92 -22.12 22.13 28.49
N THR A 93 -21.41 23.14 27.97
CA THR A 93 -21.02 24.36 28.71
C THR A 93 -21.69 25.63 28.18
N GLY A 94 -22.30 25.58 27.00
CA GLY A 94 -22.81 26.71 26.22
C GLY A 94 -24.20 27.23 26.61
N ASP A 95 -24.89 26.62 27.57
CA ASP A 95 -26.15 27.17 28.09
C ASP A 95 -26.24 26.97 29.61
N ARG A 96 -25.68 27.94 30.34
CA ARG A 96 -26.01 28.21 31.75
C ARG A 96 -26.03 29.71 32.01
N GLY A 97 -27.01 30.38 31.39
CA GLY A 97 -28.01 31.01 32.23
C GLY A 97 -28.95 29.89 32.73
N GLU A 98 -29.05 29.73 34.05
CA GLU A 98 -29.86 28.72 34.75
C GLU A 98 -29.33 27.27 34.81
N ALA A 99 -29.42 26.73 36.02
CA ALA A 99 -28.83 25.48 36.44
C ALA A 99 -29.57 24.26 35.84
N ASN A 100 -29.01 23.60 34.81
CA ASN A 100 -29.17 22.14 34.56
C ASN A 100 -28.41 21.57 33.33
N ALA A 101 -27.28 22.13 32.89
CA ALA A 101 -26.41 21.39 31.96
C ALA A 101 -25.82 20.12 32.62
N THR A 102 -26.26 18.96 32.15
CA THR A 102 -25.70 17.66 32.55
C THR A 102 -24.26 17.61 32.04
N PRO A 103 -23.25 17.47 32.92
CA PRO A 103 -21.87 17.34 32.47
C PRO A 103 -21.76 16.08 31.60
N LEU A 104 -20.92 16.12 30.55
CA LEU A 104 -20.61 14.94 29.73
C LEU A 104 -20.35 13.77 30.68
N SER A 105 -21.19 12.74 30.59
CA SER A 105 -21.08 11.63 31.50
C SER A 105 -19.82 10.84 31.12
N SER A 106 -19.15 10.24 32.11
CA SER A 106 -18.06 9.30 31.83
C SER A 106 -18.49 8.20 30.86
N ASP A 107 -19.78 7.85 30.85
CA ASP A 107 -20.37 6.87 29.93
C ASP A 107 -20.38 7.34 28.47
N ASP A 108 -20.56 8.63 28.18
CA ASP A 108 -20.59 9.14 26.81
C ASP A 108 -19.19 9.15 26.18
N ILE A 109 -18.17 9.44 26.99
CA ILE A 109 -16.76 9.35 26.59
C ILE A 109 -16.39 7.88 26.33
N VAL A 110 -16.77 6.98 27.25
CA VAL A 110 -16.52 5.53 27.08
C VAL A 110 -17.21 4.99 25.83
N LYS A 111 -18.44 5.40 25.53
CA LYS A 111 -19.15 4.97 24.30
C LYS A 111 -18.46 5.47 23.03
N LEU A 112 -17.98 6.72 23.01
CA LEU A 112 -17.28 7.28 21.85
C LEU A 112 -15.94 6.56 21.61
N VAL A 113 -15.15 6.36 22.66
CA VAL A 113 -13.86 5.66 22.57
C VAL A 113 -14.07 4.20 22.17
N THR A 114 -15.04 3.51 22.77
CA THR A 114 -15.38 2.12 22.41
C THR A 114 -15.81 2.03 20.95
N SER A 115 -16.71 2.90 20.50
CA SER A 115 -17.14 2.96 19.09
C SER A 115 -15.95 3.20 18.14
N HIS A 116 -15.03 4.09 18.51
CA HIS A 116 -13.85 4.35 17.69
C HIS A 116 -12.91 3.13 17.60
N VAL A 117 -12.65 2.48 18.74
CA VAL A 117 -11.85 1.26 18.80
C VAL A 117 -12.50 0.12 18.01
N ASP A 118 -13.82 -0.04 18.11
CA ASP A 118 -14.57 -1.03 17.36
C ASP A 118 -14.49 -0.78 15.85
N ASN A 119 -14.63 0.48 15.41
CA ASN A 119 -14.48 0.87 14.01
C ASN A 119 -13.06 0.61 13.47
N LEU A 120 -12.03 0.90 14.28
CA LEU A 120 -10.63 0.61 13.92
C LEU A 120 -10.39 -0.90 13.81
N ASN A 121 -10.88 -1.67 14.78
CA ASN A 121 -10.78 -3.12 14.77
C ASN A 121 -11.49 -3.71 13.55
N GLU A 122 -12.71 -3.27 13.27
CA GLU A 122 -13.48 -3.74 12.11
C GLU A 122 -12.76 -3.41 10.79
N SER A 123 -12.23 -2.19 10.65
CA SER A 123 -11.45 -1.78 9.47
C SER A 123 -10.19 -2.63 9.29
N SER A 124 -9.46 -2.87 10.38
CA SER A 124 -8.28 -3.74 10.40
C SER A 124 -8.63 -5.18 10.00
N HIS A 125 -9.73 -5.72 10.54
CA HIS A 125 -10.23 -7.06 10.20
C HIS A 125 -10.62 -7.16 8.72
N ARG A 126 -11.36 -6.19 8.18
CA ARG A 126 -11.71 -6.16 6.74
C ARG A 126 -10.47 -6.16 5.85
N LYS A 127 -9.45 -5.36 6.19
CA LYS A 127 -8.18 -5.29 5.45
C LYS A 127 -7.38 -6.59 5.52
N ALA A 128 -7.31 -7.21 6.70
CA ALA A 128 -6.66 -8.50 6.88
C ALA A 128 -7.36 -9.60 6.06
N ASN A 129 -8.70 -9.61 6.10
CA ASN A 129 -9.52 -10.56 5.36
C ASN A 129 -9.35 -10.42 3.85
N ARG A 130 -9.41 -9.20 3.33
CA ARG A 130 -9.16 -8.91 1.90
C ARG A 130 -7.77 -9.34 1.46
N THR A 131 -6.76 -9.08 2.29
CA THR A 131 -5.38 -9.51 2.01
C THR A 131 -5.26 -11.04 1.96
N ALA A 132 -5.91 -11.74 2.89
CA ALA A 132 -5.94 -13.21 2.91
C ALA A 132 -6.64 -13.77 1.67
N SER A 133 -7.81 -13.23 1.33
CA SER A 133 -8.59 -13.60 0.13
C SER A 133 -7.79 -13.41 -1.16
N ASN A 134 -7.16 -12.25 -1.33
CA ASN A 134 -6.30 -11.95 -2.48
C ASN A 134 -5.11 -12.91 -2.55
N THR A 135 -4.49 -13.20 -1.41
CA THR A 135 -3.34 -14.11 -1.32
C THR A 135 -3.71 -15.53 -1.74
N LEU A 136 -4.87 -16.04 -1.29
CA LEU A 136 -5.36 -17.37 -1.67
C LEU A 136 -5.59 -17.47 -3.18
N LEU A 137 -6.27 -16.47 -3.74
CA LEU A 137 -6.59 -16.46 -5.16
C LEU A 137 -5.33 -16.34 -6.03
N LEU A 138 -4.39 -15.46 -5.66
CA LEU A 138 -3.10 -15.34 -6.33
C LEU A 138 -2.30 -16.64 -6.26
N GLN A 139 -2.24 -17.29 -5.10
CA GLN A 139 -1.53 -18.57 -4.95
C GLN A 139 -2.10 -19.64 -5.89
N HIS A 140 -3.42 -19.70 -6.05
CA HIS A 140 -4.06 -20.65 -6.96
C HIS A 140 -3.69 -20.43 -8.42
N TYR A 141 -3.50 -19.17 -8.83
CA TYR A 141 -3.09 -18.80 -10.20
C TYR A 141 -1.58 -18.63 -10.39
N GLY A 142 -0.76 -19.10 -9.44
CA GLY A 142 0.70 -19.01 -9.53
C GLY A 142 1.23 -17.58 -9.45
N ASP A 143 0.65 -16.76 -8.59
CA ASP A 143 0.93 -15.33 -8.39
C ASP A 143 0.70 -14.45 -9.64
N ASN A 144 -0.08 -14.95 -10.61
CA ASN A 144 -0.50 -14.18 -11.78
C ASN A 144 -1.77 -13.37 -11.47
N ALA A 145 -1.59 -12.06 -11.25
CA ALA A 145 -2.68 -11.15 -10.91
C ALA A 145 -3.71 -10.98 -12.02
N ASP A 146 -3.31 -11.02 -13.29
CA ASP A 146 -4.22 -10.81 -14.42
C ASP A 146 -5.17 -11.98 -14.60
N LYS A 147 -4.67 -13.21 -14.46
CA LYS A 147 -5.50 -14.42 -14.47
C LYS A 147 -6.47 -14.45 -13.28
N ALA A 148 -6.00 -14.03 -12.10
CA ALA A 148 -6.84 -13.94 -10.91
C ALA A 148 -7.96 -12.89 -11.06
N ARG A 149 -7.67 -11.71 -11.65
CA ARG A 149 -8.67 -10.68 -11.95
C ARG A 149 -9.66 -11.11 -13.03
N ALA A 150 -9.18 -11.69 -14.13
CA ALA A 150 -10.05 -12.20 -15.18
C ALA A 150 -11.05 -13.24 -14.64
N HIS A 151 -10.61 -14.11 -13.72
CA HIS A 151 -11.49 -15.06 -13.06
C HIS A 151 -12.51 -14.39 -12.12
N LEU A 152 -12.13 -13.32 -11.41
CA LEU A 152 -13.06 -12.52 -10.61
C LEU A 152 -14.15 -11.88 -11.49
N GLU A 153 -13.76 -11.27 -12.61
CA GLU A 153 -14.69 -10.64 -13.55
C GLU A 153 -15.62 -11.66 -14.21
N GLN A 154 -15.10 -12.83 -14.55
CA GLN A 154 -15.89 -13.95 -15.04
C GLN A 154 -16.91 -14.38 -13.98
N LYS A 155 -16.49 -14.61 -12.73
CA LYS A 155 -17.39 -15.02 -11.63
C LYS A 155 -18.44 -13.96 -11.30
N ALA A 156 -18.07 -12.68 -11.34
CA ALA A 156 -19.00 -11.56 -11.19
C ALA A 156 -20.09 -11.61 -12.26
N SER A 157 -19.68 -11.83 -13.52
CA SER A 157 -20.59 -11.92 -14.67
C SER A 157 -21.49 -13.15 -14.59
N GLU A 158 -20.94 -14.32 -14.24
CA GLU A 158 -21.69 -15.58 -14.08
C GLU A 158 -22.77 -15.49 -12.98
N LEU A 159 -22.46 -14.80 -11.88
CA LEU A 159 -23.35 -14.68 -10.73
C LEU A 159 -24.24 -13.43 -10.79
N HIS A 160 -24.11 -12.62 -11.84
CA HIS A 160 -24.80 -11.33 -11.98
C HIS A 160 -24.61 -10.39 -10.78
N VAL A 161 -23.42 -10.41 -10.18
CA VAL A 161 -23.05 -9.53 -9.05
C VAL A 161 -21.97 -8.54 -9.47
N SER A 162 -21.90 -7.39 -8.79
CA SER A 162 -20.83 -6.43 -9.03
C SER A 162 -19.51 -6.89 -8.42
N MET A 163 -18.40 -6.42 -8.99
CA MET A 163 -17.06 -6.61 -8.42
C MET A 163 -16.95 -6.07 -6.98
N ASP A 164 -17.66 -4.99 -6.67
CA ASP A 164 -17.75 -4.44 -5.32
C ASP A 164 -18.42 -5.43 -4.33
N THR A 165 -19.42 -6.18 -4.78
CA THR A 165 -20.06 -7.21 -3.95
C THR A 165 -19.11 -8.36 -3.64
N ILE A 166 -18.31 -8.77 -4.63
CA ILE A 166 -17.27 -9.78 -4.42
C ILE A 166 -16.16 -9.24 -3.50
N ALA A 167 -15.77 -7.97 -3.66
CA ALA A 167 -14.79 -7.32 -2.78
C ALA A 167 -15.26 -7.31 -1.33
N ARG A 168 -16.53 -6.91 -1.07
CA ARG A 168 -17.14 -6.95 0.26
C ARG A 168 -17.19 -8.36 0.83
N LEU A 169 -17.50 -9.37 0.02
CA LEU A 169 -17.47 -10.76 0.46
C LEU A 169 -16.05 -11.17 0.90
N SER A 170 -15.01 -10.73 0.17
CA SER A 170 -13.61 -10.99 0.50
C SER A 170 -13.16 -10.33 1.81
N GLU A 171 -13.77 -9.19 2.16
CA GLU A 171 -13.54 -8.44 3.40
C GLU A 171 -14.28 -9.02 4.60
N GLN A 172 -15.45 -9.63 4.38
CA GLN A 172 -16.29 -10.20 5.43
C GLN A 172 -15.93 -11.66 5.74
N SER A 173 -15.69 -12.48 4.71
CA SER A 173 -15.46 -13.91 4.88
C SER A 173 -14.49 -14.44 3.81
N PRO A 174 -13.20 -14.55 4.13
CA PRO A 174 -12.21 -15.12 3.22
C PRO A 174 -12.52 -16.54 2.79
N ARG A 175 -13.15 -17.33 3.67
CA ARG A 175 -13.54 -18.71 3.37
C ARG A 175 -14.70 -18.78 2.37
N ALA A 176 -15.77 -18.01 2.58
CA ALA A 176 -16.90 -17.98 1.64
C ALA A 176 -16.46 -17.45 0.27
N PHE A 177 -15.59 -16.45 0.26
CA PHE A 177 -14.93 -15.97 -0.95
C PHE A 177 -14.14 -17.10 -1.64
N ALA A 178 -13.29 -17.81 -0.90
CA ALA A 178 -12.49 -18.91 -1.43
C ALA A 178 -13.36 -20.03 -2.03
N GLU A 179 -14.45 -20.41 -1.34
CA GLU A 179 -15.43 -21.39 -1.83
C GLU A 179 -16.13 -20.90 -3.11
N LEU A 180 -16.58 -19.64 -3.14
CA LEU A 180 -17.20 -19.02 -4.32
C LEU A 180 -16.27 -19.02 -5.54
N MET A 181 -14.99 -18.76 -5.29
CA MET A 181 -13.95 -18.73 -6.31
C MET A 181 -13.43 -20.12 -6.68
N GLY A 182 -13.90 -21.19 -6.03
CA GLY A 182 -13.44 -22.55 -6.27
C GLY A 182 -12.01 -22.81 -5.81
N VAL A 183 -11.48 -21.96 -4.91
CA VAL A 183 -10.12 -22.00 -4.39
C VAL A 183 -10.14 -22.49 -2.95
N THR A 184 -10.56 -23.73 -2.71
CA THR A 184 -10.50 -24.32 -1.38
C THR A 184 -9.08 -24.79 -1.07
N LYS A 185 -8.48 -24.20 -0.03
CA LYS A 185 -7.25 -24.72 0.58
C LYS A 185 -7.55 -26.11 1.16
N LYS A 186 -6.80 -27.13 0.77
CA LYS A 186 -6.67 -28.35 1.58
C LYS A 186 -6.13 -27.94 2.95
N ASP A 187 -6.76 -28.44 4.01
CA ASP A 187 -6.53 -28.08 5.41
C ASP A 187 -5.05 -27.77 5.74
N GLN A 188 -4.78 -26.54 6.16
CA GLN A 188 -3.59 -26.20 6.93
C GLN A 188 -4.04 -25.54 8.23
N PRO A 189 -3.40 -25.88 9.37
CA PRO A 189 -3.86 -25.49 10.69
C PRO A 189 -3.76 -23.98 10.89
N GLU A 190 -4.73 -23.45 11.63
CA GLU A 190 -4.79 -22.05 12.04
C GLU A 190 -3.52 -21.68 12.81
N SER A 191 -2.80 -20.68 12.29
CA SER A 191 -1.70 -20.06 13.02
C SER A 191 -2.28 -18.97 13.91
N THR A 192 -2.41 -19.28 15.21
CA THR A 192 -2.60 -18.27 16.26
C THR A 192 -1.32 -17.42 16.35
N ALA A 193 -1.33 -16.26 15.71
CA ALA A 193 -0.21 -15.32 15.79
C ALA A 193 -0.18 -14.65 17.18
N ASN A 194 0.76 -15.09 18.01
CA ASN A 194 1.22 -14.34 19.18
C ASN A 194 1.82 -12.99 18.74
N LEU A 195 1.43 -11.92 19.43
CA LEU A 195 2.00 -10.58 19.31
C LEU A 195 3.51 -10.60 19.66
N PRO A 196 4.41 -10.00 18.86
CA PRO A 196 5.78 -9.76 19.32
C PRO A 196 5.86 -8.54 20.24
N ALA A 197 6.58 -8.72 21.34
CA ALA A 197 6.88 -7.71 22.34
C ALA A 197 7.80 -6.61 21.79
N THR A 198 7.61 -5.39 22.28
CA THR A 198 8.44 -4.20 22.02
C THR A 198 9.90 -4.41 22.42
N GLU A 199 10.79 -4.46 21.43
CA GLU A 199 12.24 -4.36 21.65
C GLU A 199 12.71 -2.89 21.56
N ARG A 200 13.62 -2.55 22.47
CA ARG A 200 14.16 -1.21 22.71
C ARG A 200 15.21 -0.84 21.67
N LEU A 201 15.23 0.43 21.24
CA LEU A 201 16.26 0.99 20.37
C LEU A 201 17.64 0.99 21.05
N PRO A 202 18.74 0.68 20.33
CA PRO A 202 20.07 1.09 20.74
C PRO A 202 20.39 2.50 20.22
N GLU A 203 20.96 3.28 21.12
CA GLU A 203 21.56 4.59 20.95
C GLU A 203 22.83 4.49 20.09
N SER A 204 23.01 5.36 19.09
CA SER A 204 24.27 5.46 18.36
C SER A 204 24.69 6.92 18.24
N THR A 205 25.92 7.13 18.71
CA THR A 205 26.67 8.37 18.87
C THR A 205 27.04 9.06 17.56
N THR A 206 27.14 10.38 17.65
CA THR A 206 27.62 11.36 16.65
C THR A 206 29.06 11.13 16.19
N ASP A 207 29.35 11.40 14.91
CA ASP A 207 30.66 11.86 14.45
C ASP A 207 30.52 12.91 13.33
N THR A 208 31.40 13.91 13.38
CA THR A 208 31.39 15.18 12.65
C THR A 208 32.29 15.13 11.41
N GLY A 209 31.67 15.29 10.24
CA GLY A 209 32.29 15.58 8.95
C GLY A 209 31.16 15.91 7.97
N THR A 210 31.39 16.74 6.95
CA THR A 210 30.34 17.10 5.96
C THR A 210 29.61 15.83 5.53
N PRO A 211 28.30 15.68 5.83
CA PRO A 211 27.64 14.40 5.72
C PRO A 211 27.60 14.02 4.24
N VAL A 212 28.26 12.89 3.92
CA VAL A 212 28.08 12.26 2.62
C VAL A 212 26.59 11.97 2.51
N ARG A 213 25.93 12.58 1.52
CA ARG A 213 24.49 12.41 1.26
C ARG A 213 24.24 11.04 0.62
N ASN A 214 24.46 9.98 1.37
CA ASN A 214 24.18 8.60 0.99
C ASN A 214 22.77 8.17 1.44
N LYS A 215 22.38 6.93 1.17
CA LYS A 215 21.06 6.40 1.54
C LYS A 215 20.76 6.52 3.04
N ALA A 216 21.76 6.37 3.91
CA ALA A 216 21.60 6.53 5.35
C ALA A 216 21.19 7.98 5.71
N TYR A 217 21.83 8.98 5.11
CA TYR A 217 21.47 10.39 5.27
C TYR A 217 20.00 10.64 4.88
N TYR A 218 19.57 10.15 3.71
CA TYR A 218 18.18 10.35 3.27
C TYR A 218 17.16 9.54 4.07
N THR A 219 17.55 8.39 4.61
CA THR A 219 16.70 7.62 5.53
C THR A 219 16.49 8.36 6.85
N ALA A 220 17.54 8.99 7.40
CA ALA A 220 17.42 9.86 8.57
C ALA A 220 16.59 11.12 8.26
N LEU A 221 16.85 11.76 7.11
CA LEU A 221 16.12 12.93 6.65
C LEU A 221 14.62 12.63 6.44
N ARG A 222 14.28 11.42 5.97
CA ARG A 222 12.90 10.96 5.85
C ARG A 222 12.21 10.84 7.21
N LYS A 223 12.92 10.32 8.22
CA LYS A 223 12.39 10.23 9.59
C LYS A 223 12.15 11.60 10.21
N GLU A 224 13.02 12.56 9.93
CA GLU A 224 12.93 13.93 10.47
C GLU A 224 11.85 14.76 9.76
N LEU A 225 11.81 14.74 8.42
CA LEU A 225 10.93 15.61 7.63
C LEU A 225 9.54 15.02 7.38
N GLY A 226 9.36 13.71 7.53
CA GLY A 226 8.10 13.02 7.22
C GLY A 226 7.64 13.37 5.79
N ILE A 227 6.43 13.92 5.67
CA ILE A 227 5.81 14.33 4.40
C ILE A 227 6.71 15.23 3.56
N ARG A 228 7.46 16.15 4.19
CA ARG A 228 8.32 17.10 3.48
C ARG A 228 9.49 16.44 2.77
N TYR A 229 9.83 15.20 3.11
CA TYR A 229 10.85 14.42 2.42
C TYR A 229 10.51 14.23 0.93
N TRP A 230 9.23 14.11 0.59
CA TRP A 230 8.78 13.84 -0.78
C TRP A 230 8.69 15.10 -1.66
N ASP A 231 9.12 16.26 -1.18
CA ASP A 231 9.24 17.45 -2.01
C ASP A 231 10.16 17.15 -3.20
N THR A 232 9.73 17.54 -4.40
CA THR A 232 10.46 17.43 -5.66
C THR A 232 11.91 17.87 -5.53
N LYS A 233 12.21 18.90 -4.73
CA LYS A 233 13.59 19.37 -4.53
C LYS A 233 14.46 18.35 -3.79
N ILE A 234 13.91 17.68 -2.79
CA ILE A 234 14.63 16.67 -1.98
C ILE A 234 14.81 15.39 -2.81
N GLN A 235 13.79 14.98 -3.56
CA GLN A 235 13.86 13.82 -4.46
C GLN A 235 14.85 14.03 -5.62
N GLN A 236 14.88 15.24 -6.21
CA GLN A 236 15.89 15.59 -7.21
C GLN A 236 17.31 15.57 -6.63
N GLN A 237 17.48 15.99 -5.37
CA GLN A 237 18.78 15.97 -4.70
C GLN A 237 19.22 14.54 -4.39
N LEU A 238 18.32 13.70 -3.86
CA LEU A 238 18.52 12.26 -3.67
C LEU A 238 19.00 11.61 -4.97
N MET A 239 18.28 11.84 -6.07
CA MET A 239 18.60 11.23 -7.36
C MET A 239 19.95 11.70 -7.90
N LYS A 240 20.29 12.99 -7.75
CA LYS A 240 21.61 13.52 -8.13
C LYS A 240 22.73 12.91 -7.30
N ASP A 241 22.53 12.77 -5.99
CA ASP A 241 23.52 12.19 -5.09
C ASP A 241 23.69 10.68 -5.32
N ALA A 242 22.60 9.96 -5.62
CA ALA A 242 22.64 8.55 -6.04
C ALA A 242 23.39 8.37 -7.37
N MET A 243 23.19 9.26 -8.35
CA MET A 243 23.96 9.24 -9.60
C MET A 243 25.44 9.55 -9.39
N ARG A 244 25.76 10.47 -8.47
CA ARG A 244 27.13 10.91 -8.20
C ARG A 244 27.94 9.86 -7.43
N LEU A 245 27.31 9.21 -6.45
CA LEU A 245 27.95 8.26 -5.55
C LEU A 245 27.88 6.81 -6.06
N GLY A 246 26.94 6.48 -6.96
CA GLY A 246 26.84 5.15 -7.55
C GLY A 246 26.58 4.08 -6.50
N GLU A 247 27.47 3.09 -6.39
CA GLU A 247 27.35 2.00 -5.41
C GLU A 247 27.56 2.47 -3.97
N ASP A 248 28.46 3.45 -3.75
CA ASP A 248 28.74 4.05 -2.43
C ASP A 248 27.52 4.80 -1.85
N PHE A 249 26.48 5.02 -2.66
CA PHE A 249 25.23 5.58 -2.17
C PHE A 249 24.46 4.57 -1.29
N TYR A 250 24.54 3.28 -1.61
CA TYR A 250 23.70 2.24 -1.00
C TYR A 250 24.35 1.55 0.20
N THR A 251 25.64 1.81 0.42
CA THR A 251 26.38 1.46 1.64
C THR A 251 26.07 2.44 2.76
#